data_AF-A0AAW9DJJ9-F1
#
_entry.id   AF-A0AAW9DJJ9-F1
#
_cell.length_a   1.000
_cell.length_b   1.000
_cell.length_c   1.000
_cell.angle_alpha   90.00
_cell.angle_beta   90.00
_cell.angle_gamma   90.00
#
_symmetry.space_group_name_H-M   'P 1'
#
loop_
_entity.id
_entity.type
_entity.pdbx_description
1 polymer ?
#
loop_
_entity_poly.entity_id
_entity_poly.type
_entity_poly.pdbx_seq_one_letter_code
_entity_poly.pdbx_strand_id
1 'polypeptide(L)'
;VEKGVLNTEQEGRKFIYTANIVEKEAVRDYAEDIFNRICNKKVGNVIGSIIENHVLSFDDIDRLEKILEIKKSFAVEEVDCNCPERQCECHLHHH
;
A
#
# COMPACT_ATOMS: atom_id res chain seq x y z
N VAL A 1 -25.55 -1.72 7.67
CA VAL A 1 -24.87 -1.20 6.47
C VAL A 1 -23.52 -0.68 6.92
N GLU A 2 -22.49 -1.50 6.76
CA GLU A 2 -21.11 -1.09 7.09
C GLU A 2 -20.63 -0.05 6.09
N LYS A 3 -20.30 1.14 6.62
CA LYS A 3 -19.41 2.16 6.04
C LYS A 3 -19.53 2.43 4.52
N GLY A 4 -20.67 2.88 4.00
CA GLY A 4 -20.73 3.63 2.71
C GLY A 4 -20.19 2.95 1.43
N VAL A 5 -19.83 1.66 1.48
CA VAL A 5 -19.26 0.90 0.35
C VAL A 5 -20.34 0.51 -0.67
N LEU A 6 -21.58 0.41 -0.23
CA LEU A 6 -22.72 0.03 -1.05
C LEU A 6 -23.72 1.18 -1.12
N ASN A 7 -24.10 1.56 -2.34
CA ASN A 7 -25.32 2.32 -2.56
C ASN A 7 -26.49 1.35 -2.61
N THR A 8 -27.61 1.75 -2.01
CA THR A 8 -28.84 0.98 -2.03
C THR A 8 -29.92 1.82 -2.69
N GLU A 9 -30.33 1.43 -3.89
CA GLU A 9 -31.50 2.01 -4.56
C GLU A 9 -32.69 1.06 -4.46
N GLN A 10 -33.86 1.60 -4.13
CA GLN A 10 -35.08 0.81 -4.04
C GLN A 10 -35.88 0.93 -5.34
N GLU A 11 -35.94 -0.17 -6.09
CA GLU A 11 -36.78 -0.28 -7.28
C GLU A 11 -37.98 -1.19 -6.96
N GLY A 12 -39.10 -0.57 -6.60
CA GLY A 12 -40.31 -1.28 -6.16
C GLY A 12 -40.12 -2.01 -4.82
N ARG A 13 -40.22 -3.35 -4.82
CA ARG A 13 -40.00 -4.21 -3.62
C ARG A 13 -38.59 -4.80 -3.52
N LYS A 14 -37.68 -4.41 -4.42
CA LYS A 14 -36.31 -4.91 -4.47
C LYS A 14 -35.33 -3.82 -4.06
N PHE A 15 -34.30 -4.21 -3.33
CA PHE A 15 -33.14 -3.39 -3.03
C PHE A 15 -32.02 -3.77 -4.01
N ILE A 16 -31.56 -2.81 -4.81
CA ILE A 16 -30.43 -2.95 -5.70
C ILE A 16 -29.21 -2.41 -4.96
N TYR A 17 -28.21 -3.25 -4.76
CA TYR A 17 -26.94 -2.86 -4.16
C TYR A 17 -25.91 -2.65 -5.27
N THR A 18 -25.40 -1.44 -5.40
CA THR A 18 -24.33 -1.09 -6.33
C THR A 18 -23.08 -0.68 -5.55
N ALA A 19 -21.91 -1.08 -6.04
CA ALA A 19 -20.65 -0.67 -5.44
C ALA A 19 -20.50 0.85 -5.58
N ASN A 20 -20.30 1.54 -4.46
CA ASN A 20 -20.14 2.99 -4.41
C ASN A 20 -18.67 3.43 -4.56
N ILE A 21 -17.74 2.47 -4.62
CA ILE A 21 -16.29 2.73 -4.71
C ILE A 21 -15.75 1.97 -5.91
N VAL A 22 -14.90 2.61 -6.69
CA VAL A 22 -14.19 1.98 -7.81
C VAL A 22 -13.15 1.02 -7.22
N GLU A 23 -13.13 -0.25 -7.65
CA GLU A 23 -12.24 -1.30 -7.13
C GLU A 23 -10.77 -0.86 -7.01
N LYS A 24 -10.28 -0.12 -8.01
CA LYS A 24 -8.92 0.42 -8.04
C LYS A 24 -8.62 1.41 -6.90
N GLU A 25 -9.60 2.21 -6.50
CA GLU A 25 -9.46 3.15 -5.38
C GLU A 25 -9.45 2.38 -4.06
N ALA A 26 -10.36 1.42 -3.89
CA ALA A 26 -10.41 0.59 -2.68
C ALA A 26 -9.11 -0.21 -2.46
N VAL A 27 -8.54 -0.80 -3.52
CA VAL A 27 -7.27 -1.54 -3.44
C VAL A 27 -6.12 -0.62 -3.06
N ARG A 28 -6.07 0.60 -3.63
CA ARG A 28 -5.05 1.59 -3.27
C ARG A 28 -5.17 1.99 -1.81
N ASP A 29 -6.37 2.33 -1.36
CA ASP A 29 -6.61 2.79 0.01
C ASP A 29 -6.23 1.71 1.02
N TYR A 30 -6.54 0.45 0.72
CA TYR A 30 -6.13 -0.69 1.54
C TYR A 30 -4.60 -0.87 1.57
N ALA A 31 -3.94 -0.71 0.43
CA ALA A 31 -2.48 -0.77 0.36
C ALA A 31 -1.83 0.35 1.19
N GLU A 32 -2.32 1.59 1.07
CA GLU A 32 -1.85 2.73 1.88
C GLU A 32 -2.05 2.48 3.38
N ASP A 33 -3.21 1.97 3.78
CA ASP A 33 -3.50 1.59 5.16
C ASP A 33 -2.53 0.53 5.72
N ILE A 34 -2.13 -0.44 4.89
CA ILE A 34 -1.12 -1.43 5.27
C ILE A 34 0.25 -0.77 5.42
N PHE A 35 0.68 0.01 4.44
CA PHE A 35 2.00 0.66 4.46
C PHE A 35 2.13 1.66 5.62
N ASN A 36 1.04 2.34 6.01
CA ASN A 36 1.00 3.22 7.17
C ASN A 36 1.25 2.50 8.51
N ARG A 37 1.05 1.17 8.56
CA ARG A 37 1.32 0.35 9.75
C ARG A 37 2.71 -0.28 9.74
N ILE A 38 3.44 -0.16 8.63
CA ILE A 38 4.78 -0.71 8.47
C ILE A 38 5.80 0.36 8.86
N CYS A 39 6.85 -0.04 9.57
CA CYS A 39 7.99 0.83 9.81
C CYS A 39 8.58 1.32 8.49
N ASN A 40 8.78 2.63 8.34
CA ASN A 40 9.35 3.23 7.13
C ASN A 40 10.67 2.56 6.70
N LYS A 41 11.53 2.18 7.66
CA LYS A 41 12.79 1.43 7.40
C LYS A 41 12.58 0.04 6.78
N LYS A 42 11.38 -0.55 6.89
CA LYS A 42 11.05 -1.89 6.39
C LYS A 42 10.26 -1.87 5.07
N VAL A 43 9.78 -0.71 4.61
CA VAL A 43 8.94 -0.60 3.41
C VAL A 43 9.64 -1.16 2.17
N GLY A 44 10.93 -0.85 1.99
CA GLY A 44 11.71 -1.39 0.86
C GLY A 44 11.75 -2.91 0.82
N ASN A 45 11.94 -3.56 1.98
CA ASN A 45 11.94 -5.02 2.09
C ASN A 45 10.59 -5.62 1.72
N VAL A 46 9.49 -5.00 2.16
CA VAL A 46 8.13 -5.46 1.85
C VAL A 46 7.85 -5.38 0.35
N ILE A 47 8.22 -4.26 -0.30
CA ILE A 47 8.09 -4.11 -1.75
C ILE A 47 8.92 -5.19 -2.47
N GLY A 48 10.16 -5.41 -2.05
CA GLY A 48 11.01 -6.47 -2.59
C GLY A 48 10.36 -7.86 -2.49
N SER A 49 9.86 -8.23 -1.32
CA SER A 49 9.19 -9.51 -1.13
C SER A 49 7.91 -9.66 -1.97
N ILE A 50 7.16 -8.58 -2.23
CA ILE A 50 6.00 -8.64 -3.13
C ILE A 50 6.46 -8.89 -4.57
N ILE A 51 7.51 -8.23 -5.03
CA ILE A 51 8.07 -8.45 -6.37
C ILE A 51 8.57 -9.89 -6.53
N GLU A 52 9.26 -10.44 -5.53
CA GLU A 52 9.80 -11.80 -5.56
C GLU A 52 8.73 -12.90 -5.58
N ASN A 53 7.62 -12.69 -4.88
CA ASN A 53 6.58 -13.72 -4.68
C ASN A 53 5.48 -13.72 -5.75
N HIS A 54 5.49 -12.77 -6.69
CA HIS A 54 4.44 -12.61 -7.69
C HIS A 54 4.96 -12.73 -9.13
N VAL A 55 4.11 -13.28 -9.99
CA VAL A 55 4.37 -13.31 -11.44
C VAL A 55 4.13 -11.92 -12.01
N LEU A 56 5.15 -11.35 -12.64
CA LEU A 56 5.11 -10.05 -13.31
C LEU A 56 5.42 -10.23 -14.79
N SER A 57 4.77 -9.45 -15.65
CA SER A 57 5.11 -9.40 -17.07
C SER A 57 6.37 -8.56 -17.31
N PHE A 58 6.99 -8.70 -18.48
CA PHE A 58 8.13 -7.84 -18.86
C PHE A 58 7.75 -6.35 -18.84
N ASP A 59 6.55 -6.00 -19.31
CA ASP A 59 6.06 -4.61 -19.29
C ASP A 59 5.91 -4.08 -17.85
N ASP A 60 5.51 -4.94 -16.90
CA ASP A 60 5.43 -4.57 -15.49
C ASP A 60 6.82 -4.27 -14.92
N ILE A 61 7.81 -5.10 -15.23
CA ILE A 61 9.21 -4.91 -14.80
C ILE A 61 9.75 -3.59 -15.36
N ASP A 62 9.65 -3.37 -16.68
CA ASP A 62 10.12 -2.15 -17.33
C ASP A 62 9.50 -0.88 -16.73
N ARG A 63 8.22 -0.95 -16.36
CA ARG A 63 7.52 0.15 -15.70
C ARG A 63 8.04 0.38 -14.27
N LEU A 64 8.24 -0.69 -13.50
CA LEU A 64 8.74 -0.60 -12.13
C LEU A 64 10.17 -0.06 -12.08
N GLU A 65 11.04 -0.49 -13.00
CA GLU A 65 12.41 0.02 -13.13
C GLU A 65 12.43 1.52 -13.40
N LYS A 66 11.60 2.03 -14.32
CA LYS A 66 11.49 3.48 -14.58
C LYS A 66 11.03 4.26 -13.34
N ILE A 67 10.10 3.71 -12.57
CA ILE A 67 9.64 4.34 -11.31
C ILE A 67 10.80 4.39 -10.31
N LEU A 68 11.57 3.31 -10.16
CA LEU A 68 12.71 3.24 -9.26
C LEU A 68 13.83 4.20 -9.67
N GLU A 69 14.12 4.33 -10.97
CA GLU A 69 15.14 5.25 -11.47
C GLU A 69 14.77 6.72 -11.19
N ILE A 70 13.49 7.09 -11.37
CA ILE A 70 13.00 8.41 -10.98
C ILE A 70 13.12 8.59 -9.45
N LYS A 71 12.70 7.60 -8.66
CA LYS A 71 12.76 7.63 -7.18
C LYS A 71 14.19 7.85 -6.67
N LYS A 72 15.18 7.26 -7.34
CA LYS A 72 16.61 7.34 -7.00
C LYS A 72 17.12 8.78 -6.97
N SER A 73 16.60 9.66 -7.83
CA SER A 73 17.01 11.07 -7.89
C SER A 73 16.70 11.89 -6.63
N PHE A 74 15.78 11.41 -5.79
CA PHE A 74 15.40 12.04 -4.52
C PHE A 74 15.37 11.03 -3.37
N ALA A 75 16.07 9.90 -3.51
CA ALA A 75 16.25 8.94 -2.43
C ALA A 75 17.17 9.52 -1.33
N VAL A 76 16.96 9.07 -0.11
CA VAL A 76 17.76 9.43 1.06
C VAL A 76 18.76 8.31 1.38
N GLU A 77 19.88 8.65 2.01
CA GLU A 77 20.88 7.65 2.45
C GLU A 77 20.30 6.70 3.52
N GLU A 78 19.55 7.25 4.47
CA GLU A 78 18.84 6.48 5.49
C GLU A 78 17.39 6.99 5.63
N VAL A 79 16.46 6.06 5.75
CA VAL A 79 15.04 6.36 5.98
C VAL A 79 14.79 6.44 7.48
N ASP A 80 14.20 7.52 7.98
CA ASP A 80 13.84 7.65 9.39
C ASP A 80 12.79 6.63 9.84
N CYS A 81 12.90 6.16 11.08
CA CYS A 81 11.87 5.33 11.68
C CYS A 81 10.67 6.19 12.13
N ASN A 82 9.46 5.71 11.84
CA ASN A 82 8.20 6.35 12.24
C ASN A 82 7.42 5.54 13.30
N CYS A 83 7.99 4.46 13.83
CA CYS A 83 7.31 3.64 14.81
C CYS A 83 7.26 4.33 16.18
N PRO A 84 6.15 4.19 16.92
CA PRO A 84 6.13 4.59 18.33
C PRO A 84 7.20 3.85 19.14
N GLU A 85 7.62 4.47 20.24
CA GLU A 85 8.63 3.89 21.14
C GLU A 85 8.28 2.43 21.50
N ARG A 86 9.29 1.56 21.44
CA ARG A 86 9.20 0.11 21.75
C ARG A 86 8.35 -0.74 20.79
N GLN A 87 7.78 -0.18 19.71
CA GLN A 87 7.07 -0.98 18.69
C GLN A 87 8.00 -1.56 17.61
N CYS A 88 9.26 -1.16 17.61
CA CYS A 88 10.28 -1.71 16.74
C CYS A 88 11.67 -1.66 17.41
N GLU A 89 12.55 -2.54 16.95
CA GLU A 89 13.95 -2.58 17.39
C GLU A 89 14.82 -1.54 16.66
N CYS A 90 14.27 -0.79 15.71
CA CYS A 90 15.01 0.19 14.91
C CYS A 90 15.66 1.31 15.75
N HIS A 91 15.19 1.55 16.97
CA HIS A 91 15.74 2.52 17.91
C HIS A 91 16.68 1.89 18.97
N LEU A 92 16.84 0.56 18.98
CA LEU A 92 17.64 -0.16 19.98
C LEU A 92 19.13 -0.24 19.63
N HIS A 93 19.54 0.19 18.42
CA HIS A 93 20.93 0.22 18.01
C HIS A 93 21.60 1.56 18.36
N HIS A 94 21.87 1.76 19.65
CA HIS A 94 22.86 2.71 20.15
C HIS A 94 23.70 2.02 21.22
N HIS A 95 24.66 1.19 20.81
CA HIS A 95 25.80 0.77 21.62
C HIS A 95 26.95 0.29 20.73
#